data_AF-A0A8B9EZW9-F1
#
_entry.id   AF-A0A8B9EZW9-F1
#
_cell.length_a   1.000
_cell.length_b   1.000
_cell.length_c   1.000
_cell.angle_alpha   90.00
_cell.angle_beta   90.00
_cell.angle_gamma   90.00
#
_symmetry.space_group_name_H-M   'P 1'
#
loop_
_entity.id
_entity.type
_entity.pdbx_description
1 polymer ?
#
loop_
_entity_poly.entity_id
_entity_poly.type
_entity_poly.pdbx_seq_one_letter_code
_entity_poly.pdbx_strand_id
1 'polypeptide(L)'
;MQPVGAARLVPRGEVYTQIFEDQVQLVRSLDEARRKAGGSIKSKSISLVRDSETSTDAGPLPCNQQKGAGGVPYKDFTEKPSPCREATAFQKAWKSEDVTAAEEVRALPDFVVPEETRSNILELLSERRQGRHDEAVTLMYHQLACIAREIEPMILEPGKLFLTKLMESDRKIEILFTKIELDAAVEGFPIEGLEELWTTIQQESLARKKCVRELDETLKKVEWSRTDKITDVLRKYTVMLEEISFFLSADIHRFMNNEAMLINRVLLANQRAISKLFFNLMKSEMKRELSLRLKWQDRVKNWKLAQKNYIVQSFREFMVNEEIQNPPAVKTEMETMINGQILLNAKRLEILQHLVDLLPPACTQAEVNEWYKSLVNLNKSMDAHNRQCMMKIRTQHETVQQKCLAEVQLYKNKLLNLNVCTQKEAEETVNSDLLQWTEKLQRQFEEELKNMDGEFQELAKQNEQNCRDLYSYFQEASSLWDVHQLKLSEQEGELQKKLDECRQKQNKLIQMMENNLDIILDKMRTASSEKKLKKYLENALSSLDDIRARTWKER
;
A
#
# COMPACT_ATOMS: atom_id res chain seq x y z
N MET A 1 56.97 24.32 25.14
CA MET A 1 58.33 24.09 25.69
C MET A 1 58.20 23.36 27.02
N GLN A 2 58.60 22.10 27.05
CA GLN A 2 59.08 21.34 28.21
C GLN A 2 60.13 20.35 27.67
N PRO A 3 61.22 20.08 28.39
CA PRO A 3 62.47 19.66 27.78
C PRO A 3 62.71 18.14 27.84
N VAL A 4 63.52 17.66 26.89
CA VAL A 4 64.50 16.56 27.02
C VAL A 4 63.91 15.15 27.21
N GLY A 5 64.05 14.22 26.28
CA GLY A 5 65.30 13.87 25.61
C GLY A 5 66.16 12.94 26.47
N ALA A 6 65.60 11.85 27.00
CA ALA A 6 66.36 10.74 27.54
C ALA A 6 66.23 9.55 26.56
N ALA A 7 67.12 9.50 25.57
CA ALA A 7 67.27 8.34 24.72
C ALA A 7 67.82 7.19 25.58
N ARG A 8 66.93 6.30 26.06
CA ARG A 8 67.36 5.00 26.58
C ARG A 8 67.91 4.21 25.39
N LEU A 9 69.23 4.08 25.33
CA LEU A 9 69.90 3.04 24.55
C LEU A 9 69.45 1.68 25.10
N VAL A 10 68.44 1.10 24.46
CA VAL A 10 68.00 -0.27 24.74
C VAL A 10 68.99 -1.24 24.08
N PRO A 11 69.54 -2.24 24.79
CA PRO A 11 70.46 -3.21 24.21
C PRO A 11 69.83 -3.98 23.04
N ARG A 12 70.66 -4.30 22.05
CA ARG A 12 70.28 -5.09 20.85
C ARG A 12 69.65 -6.42 21.27
N GLY A 13 68.38 -6.62 20.89
CA GLY A 13 67.64 -7.87 21.10
C GLY A 13 66.24 -7.66 21.70
N GLU A 14 66.02 -6.60 22.46
CA GLU A 14 64.75 -6.41 23.21
C GLU A 14 63.68 -5.63 22.44
N VAL A 15 64.03 -4.90 21.38
CA VAL A 15 63.05 -4.05 20.65
C VAL A 15 61.95 -4.89 19.98
N TYR A 16 62.30 -6.04 19.40
CA TYR A 16 61.32 -6.95 18.79
C TYR A 16 60.50 -7.72 19.83
N THR A 17 61.12 -8.07 20.96
CA THR A 17 60.44 -8.72 22.09
C THR A 17 59.43 -7.77 22.73
N GLN A 18 59.80 -6.50 22.90
CA GLN A 18 58.95 -5.46 23.46
C GLN A 18 57.78 -5.14 22.53
N ILE A 19 58.02 -4.97 21.22
CA ILE A 19 56.95 -4.76 20.24
C ILE A 19 56.00 -5.96 20.21
N PHE A 20 56.53 -7.19 20.32
CA PHE A 20 55.71 -8.40 20.37
C PHE A 20 54.89 -8.50 21.67
N GLU A 21 55.48 -8.17 22.82
CA GLU A 21 54.78 -8.12 24.11
C GLU A 21 53.68 -7.07 24.10
N ASP A 22 53.96 -5.87 23.56
CA ASP A 22 52.99 -4.79 23.41
C ASP A 22 51.85 -5.18 22.45
N GLN A 23 52.17 -5.90 21.36
CA GLN A 23 51.17 -6.39 20.40
C GLN A 23 50.30 -7.51 20.98
N VAL A 24 50.88 -8.40 21.79
CA VAL A 24 50.14 -9.44 22.53
C VAL A 24 49.26 -8.81 23.62
N GLN A 25 49.76 -7.78 24.32
CA GLN A 25 48.97 -7.02 25.29
C GLN A 25 47.81 -6.28 24.62
N LEU A 26 48.02 -5.69 23.44
CA LEU A 26 46.98 -5.01 22.67
C LEU A 26 45.89 -5.99 22.20
N VAL A 27 46.27 -7.19 21.72
CA VAL A 27 45.31 -8.22 21.33
C VAL A 27 44.50 -8.72 22.52
N ARG A 28 45.14 -8.96 23.67
CA ARG A 28 44.44 -9.37 24.90
C ARG A 28 43.48 -8.31 25.41
N SER A 29 43.89 -7.04 25.38
CA SER A 29 43.05 -5.92 25.80
C SER A 29 41.89 -5.64 24.84
N LEU A 30 42.08 -5.81 23.53
CA LEU A 30 41.00 -5.76 22.54
C LEU A 30 40.00 -6.92 22.69
N ASP A 31 40.48 -8.14 22.98
CA ASP A 31 39.60 -9.29 23.26
C ASP A 31 38.85 -9.15 24.59
N GLU A 32 39.44 -8.52 25.61
CA GLU A 32 38.73 -8.13 26.83
C GLU A 32 37.71 -7.03 26.60
N ALA A 33 38.03 -6.00 25.81
CA ALA A 33 37.08 -4.96 25.44
C ALA A 33 35.90 -5.53 24.64
N ARG A 34 36.16 -6.50 23.76
CA ARG A 34 35.13 -7.21 22.98
C ARG A 34 34.25 -8.11 23.83
N ARG A 35 34.82 -8.78 24.84
CA ARG A 35 34.07 -9.57 25.84
C ARG A 35 33.23 -8.69 26.76
N LYS A 36 33.73 -7.52 27.17
CA LYS A 36 32.97 -6.53 27.96
C LYS A 36 31.87 -5.86 27.14
N ALA A 37 32.07 -5.62 25.84
CA ALA A 37 31.04 -5.07 24.95
C ALA A 37 29.94 -6.07 24.55
N GLY A 38 30.15 -7.38 24.77
CA GLY A 38 29.18 -8.44 24.47
C GLY A 38 28.17 -8.72 25.60
N GLY A 39 28.24 -8.01 26.72
CA GLY A 39 27.45 -8.30 27.92
C GLY A 39 26.46 -7.19 28.29
N SER A 40 25.52 -6.81 27.42
CA SER A 40 24.24 -6.20 27.83
C SER A 40 23.30 -5.94 26.65
N ILE A 41 22.52 -6.95 26.24
CA ILE A 41 21.13 -6.74 25.79
C ILE A 41 20.30 -7.90 26.33
N LYS A 42 19.61 -7.66 27.45
CA LYS A 42 18.49 -8.50 27.88
C LYS A 42 17.31 -8.19 26.96
N SER A 43 16.80 -9.19 26.23
CA SER A 43 15.41 -9.17 25.79
C SER A 43 14.74 -10.48 26.20
N LYS A 44 13.59 -10.32 26.83
CA LYS A 44 12.70 -11.35 27.37
C LYS A 44 12.15 -12.24 26.24
N SER A 45 12.15 -13.55 26.50
CA SER A 45 11.03 -14.50 26.33
C SER A 45 10.19 -14.42 25.04
N ILE A 46 10.18 -15.48 24.22
CA ILE A 46 9.14 -16.54 24.20
C ILE A 46 9.58 -17.65 23.22
N SER A 47 9.27 -18.87 23.62
CA SER A 47 9.54 -20.22 23.09
C SER A 47 9.00 -20.54 21.69
N LEU A 48 9.67 -21.49 21.01
CA LEU A 48 9.03 -22.32 19.99
C LEU A 48 9.45 -23.79 20.11
N VAL A 49 8.44 -24.61 19.84
CA VAL A 49 8.24 -26.02 20.13
C VAL A 49 9.06 -26.93 19.21
N ARG A 50 9.21 -28.15 19.71
CA ARG A 50 9.92 -29.35 19.24
C ARG A 50 9.37 -29.92 17.91
N ASP A 51 10.11 -30.94 17.41
CA ASP A 51 9.75 -32.03 16.47
C ASP A 51 10.33 -31.81 15.05
N SER A 52 11.01 -32.74 14.35
CA SER A 52 11.15 -34.21 14.42
C SER A 52 12.34 -34.68 13.57
N GLU A 53 12.91 -35.86 13.91
CA GLU A 53 13.36 -36.98 13.03
C GLU A 53 14.42 -36.71 11.91
N THR A 54 15.37 -37.57 11.50
CA THR A 54 15.72 -39.00 11.64
C THR A 54 17.12 -39.23 10.99
N SER A 55 17.68 -40.45 11.19
CA SER A 55 18.55 -41.25 10.28
C SER A 55 20.09 -41.32 10.45
N THR A 56 20.52 -42.34 11.20
CA THR A 56 21.29 -43.58 10.83
C THR A 56 22.65 -43.54 10.08
N ASP A 57 23.65 -44.20 10.73
CA ASP A 57 24.80 -45.05 10.30
C ASP A 57 25.62 -44.73 9.02
N ALA A 58 26.96 -44.57 9.08
CA ALA A 58 28.08 -45.53 9.31
C ALA A 58 28.62 -46.16 8.00
N GLY A 59 29.81 -45.75 7.52
CA GLY A 59 31.10 -46.49 7.61
C GLY A 59 31.71 -46.67 6.19
N PRO A 60 32.97 -47.16 5.97
CA PRO A 60 33.95 -47.72 6.91
C PRO A 60 35.45 -47.28 6.73
N LEU A 61 36.28 -47.74 7.68
CA LEU A 61 37.77 -47.76 7.85
C LEU A 61 38.54 -48.47 6.69
N PRO A 62 39.91 -48.42 6.52
CA PRO A 62 40.91 -48.90 7.53
C PRO A 62 42.40 -48.40 7.53
N CYS A 63 42.99 -48.50 8.73
CA CYS A 63 44.27 -49.14 9.16
C CYS A 63 45.61 -48.93 8.41
N ASN A 64 46.69 -48.52 9.13
CA ASN A 64 47.74 -49.43 9.64
C ASN A 64 48.98 -48.75 10.29
N GLN A 65 49.42 -49.34 11.43
CA GLN A 65 50.81 -49.63 11.88
C GLN A 65 51.76 -48.47 12.28
N GLN A 66 52.58 -48.51 13.36
CA GLN A 66 53.20 -49.61 14.11
C GLN A 66 53.82 -49.13 15.45
N LYS A 67 53.79 -49.99 16.49
CA LYS A 67 54.74 -50.26 17.62
C LYS A 67 55.29 -49.10 18.50
N GLY A 68 55.43 -49.21 19.83
CA GLY A 68 55.24 -50.32 20.76
C GLY A 68 55.68 -49.99 22.21
N ALA A 69 55.11 -50.75 23.14
CA ALA A 69 55.54 -51.17 24.49
C ALA A 69 56.41 -50.27 25.40
N GLY A 70 55.91 -50.09 26.63
CA GLY A 70 56.66 -49.62 27.79
C GLY A 70 57.38 -50.74 28.56
N GLY A 71 58.42 -50.32 29.29
CA GLY A 71 59.16 -51.06 30.30
C GLY A 71 59.95 -50.07 31.17
N VAL A 72 60.04 -50.32 32.47
CA VAL A 72 60.62 -49.47 33.54
C VAL A 72 61.61 -50.38 34.33
N PRO A 73 62.39 -49.93 35.35
CA PRO A 73 63.52 -48.97 35.45
C PRO A 73 64.84 -49.62 35.98
N TYR A 74 66.00 -48.93 35.99
CA TYR A 74 66.95 -48.87 37.15
C TYR A 74 68.17 -47.92 36.92
N LYS A 75 68.78 -47.52 38.05
CA LYS A 75 69.93 -46.60 38.30
C LYS A 75 71.29 -47.09 37.72
N ASP A 76 72.37 -46.30 37.55
CA ASP A 76 73.18 -45.56 38.56
C ASP A 76 74.23 -44.63 37.89
N PHE A 77 74.73 -43.69 38.72
CA PHE A 77 75.94 -42.82 38.69
C PHE A 77 76.96 -42.96 37.53
N THR A 78 77.59 -41.88 37.02
CA THR A 78 78.72 -41.18 37.67
C THR A 78 79.04 -39.85 36.97
N GLU A 79 79.56 -38.90 37.74
CA GLU A 79 79.89 -37.51 37.41
C GLU A 79 81.12 -37.27 36.51
N LYS A 80 81.01 -36.15 35.77
CA LYS A 80 81.95 -35.15 35.20
C LYS A 80 83.48 -35.23 35.46
N PRO A 81 84.25 -34.45 34.67
CA PRO A 81 84.75 -33.19 35.25
C PRO A 81 84.72 -31.95 34.33
N SER A 82 84.62 -30.79 34.97
CA SER A 82 84.82 -29.42 34.47
C SER A 82 86.26 -28.93 34.68
N PRO A 83 86.63 -27.72 34.20
CA PRO A 83 87.16 -26.70 35.14
C PRO A 83 86.71 -25.26 34.79
N CYS A 84 86.14 -24.50 35.73
CA CYS A 84 86.74 -23.62 36.75
C CYS A 84 87.33 -22.28 36.23
N ARG A 85 86.80 -21.16 36.77
CA ARG A 85 87.52 -19.89 36.95
C ARG A 85 87.34 -19.45 38.41
N GLU A 86 88.45 -19.06 39.03
CA GLU A 86 88.63 -18.69 40.44
C GLU A 86 88.00 -17.34 40.82
N ALA A 87 87.74 -17.17 42.11
CA ALA A 87 88.06 -15.93 42.82
C ALA A 87 88.44 -16.24 44.28
N THR A 88 89.51 -15.58 44.72
CA THR A 88 90.23 -15.61 45.99
C THR A 88 89.43 -15.05 47.18
N ALA A 89 89.70 -15.54 48.41
CA ALA A 89 90.49 -14.81 49.42
C ALA A 89 90.34 -15.37 50.86
N PHE A 90 91.45 -15.21 51.59
CA PHE A 90 91.65 -15.13 53.05
C PHE A 90 91.93 -16.39 53.91
N GLN A 91 93.13 -16.31 54.48
CA GLN A 91 93.77 -17.13 55.51
C GLN A 91 93.09 -17.04 56.88
N LYS A 92 93.23 -18.10 57.68
CA LYS A 92 93.95 -18.05 58.97
C LYS A 92 94.17 -19.44 59.56
N ALA A 93 95.44 -19.70 59.91
CA ALA A 93 95.99 -20.49 61.03
C ALA A 93 95.33 -21.85 61.36
N TRP A 94 96.03 -22.94 61.64
CA TRP A 94 97.01 -23.14 62.72
C TRP A 94 97.98 -24.30 62.35
N LYS A 95 99.14 -24.25 63.01
CA LYS A 95 100.32 -25.11 62.88
C LYS A 95 100.08 -26.56 63.34
N SER A 96 100.83 -27.52 62.81
CA SER A 96 101.99 -28.11 63.54
C SER A 96 102.82 -29.02 62.63
N GLU A 97 104.13 -28.97 62.86
CA GLU A 97 105.22 -29.71 62.24
C GLU A 97 105.22 -31.20 62.59
N ASP A 98 106.11 -31.94 61.92
CA ASP A 98 106.41 -33.38 61.97
C ASP A 98 105.44 -34.21 61.11
N VAL A 99 105.85 -34.72 59.95
CA VAL A 99 106.93 -35.70 59.81
C VAL A 99 107.72 -35.46 58.52
N THR A 100 108.95 -35.01 58.69
CA THR A 100 110.05 -35.14 57.73
C THR A 100 110.48 -36.60 57.56
N ALA A 101 111.01 -36.92 56.38
CA ALA A 101 111.89 -38.06 56.10
C ALA A 101 111.26 -39.39 55.64
N ALA A 102 110.39 -39.34 54.63
CA ALA A 102 110.31 -40.43 53.66
C ALA A 102 109.89 -39.88 52.31
N GLU A 103 110.62 -40.24 51.25
CA GLU A 103 110.34 -39.96 49.83
C GLU A 103 111.02 -38.71 49.22
N GLU A 104 112.16 -38.30 49.77
CA GLU A 104 113.30 -38.04 48.88
C GLU A 104 113.58 -39.34 48.09
N VAL A 105 113.90 -39.21 46.80
CA VAL A 105 114.12 -40.30 45.81
C VAL A 105 112.89 -40.75 45.01
N ARG A 106 112.30 -39.81 44.26
CA ARG A 106 111.85 -40.05 42.86
C ARG A 106 111.76 -38.69 42.15
N ALA A 107 112.90 -38.13 41.79
CA ALA A 107 113.42 -38.17 40.42
C ALA A 107 113.09 -36.88 39.65
N LEU A 108 114.14 -36.06 39.51
CA LEU A 108 114.43 -34.97 38.56
C LEU A 108 113.35 -34.56 37.53
N PRO A 109 113.07 -33.25 37.36
CA PRO A 109 112.18 -32.75 36.32
C PRO A 109 112.89 -32.63 34.97
N ASP A 110 112.60 -33.55 34.06
CA ASP A 110 112.79 -33.39 32.61
C ASP A 110 111.55 -32.69 32.03
N PHE A 111 111.56 -31.37 31.96
CA PHE A 111 111.20 -30.63 30.74
C PHE A 111 111.42 -29.13 30.96
N VAL A 112 112.34 -28.60 30.16
CA VAL A 112 112.57 -27.17 29.93
C VAL A 112 111.27 -26.57 29.39
N VAL A 113 110.72 -25.59 30.11
CA VAL A 113 109.72 -24.66 29.57
C VAL A 113 110.44 -23.71 28.63
N PRO A 114 110.08 -23.62 27.33
CA PRO A 114 110.37 -22.42 26.56
C PRO A 114 109.25 -21.42 26.84
N GLU A 115 109.62 -20.38 27.58
CA GLU A 115 108.91 -19.11 27.63
C GLU A 115 108.87 -18.45 26.24
N GLU A 116 107.76 -17.75 25.99
CA GLU A 116 107.53 -16.75 24.93
C GLU A 116 107.37 -17.29 23.49
N THR A 117 106.32 -16.97 22.72
CA THR A 117 105.51 -15.75 22.67
C THR A 117 104.16 -16.12 22.04
N ARG A 118 103.05 -16.12 22.80
CA ARG A 118 101.71 -16.30 22.19
C ARG A 118 101.33 -15.01 21.49
N SER A 119 101.36 -15.03 20.17
CA SER A 119 100.92 -13.92 19.33
C SER A 119 99.41 -13.70 19.50
N ASN A 120 99.03 -12.53 20.02
CA ASN A 120 97.64 -12.01 20.11
C ASN A 120 96.91 -11.89 18.75
N ILE A 121 97.49 -12.43 17.68
CA ILE A 121 97.04 -12.31 16.30
C ILE A 121 95.75 -13.13 16.06
N LEU A 122 95.64 -14.32 16.64
CA LEU A 122 94.42 -15.15 16.50
C LEU A 122 93.21 -14.54 17.21
N GLU A 123 93.43 -13.95 18.38
CA GLU A 123 92.40 -13.27 19.17
C GLU A 123 91.94 -11.99 18.47
N LEU A 124 92.88 -11.15 18.02
CA LEU A 124 92.60 -9.97 17.19
C LEU A 124 91.89 -10.30 15.86
N LEU A 125 92.25 -11.42 15.23
CA LEU A 125 91.56 -11.89 14.01
C LEU A 125 90.13 -12.38 14.30
N SER A 126 89.92 -13.03 15.45
CA SER A 126 88.60 -13.47 15.88
C SER A 126 87.70 -12.29 16.24
N GLU A 127 88.21 -11.29 16.96
CA GLU A 127 87.50 -10.05 17.28
C GLU A 127 87.18 -9.23 16.02
N ARG A 128 88.10 -9.19 15.05
CA ARG A 128 87.86 -8.53 13.76
C ARG A 128 86.82 -9.27 12.92
N ARG A 129 86.78 -10.61 12.98
CA ARG A 129 85.73 -11.43 12.34
C ARG A 129 84.38 -11.25 13.04
N GLN A 130 84.38 -11.18 14.36
CA GLN A 130 83.19 -10.91 15.18
C GLN A 130 82.60 -9.53 14.86
N GLY A 131 83.43 -8.48 14.85
CA GLY A 131 82.98 -7.13 14.51
C GLY A 131 82.38 -7.04 13.11
N ARG A 132 83.01 -7.69 12.11
CA ARG A 132 82.46 -7.77 10.74
C ARG A 132 81.15 -8.57 10.68
N HIS A 133 81.06 -9.65 11.45
CA HIS A 133 79.83 -10.46 11.55
C HIS A 133 78.69 -9.62 12.15
N ASP A 134 78.93 -8.96 13.28
CA ASP A 134 77.94 -8.13 13.96
C ASP A 134 77.52 -6.94 13.11
N GLU A 135 78.45 -6.33 12.37
CA GLU A 135 78.15 -5.29 11.38
C GLU A 135 77.28 -5.83 10.24
N ALA A 136 77.62 -6.99 9.66
CA ALA A 136 76.82 -7.64 8.61
C ALA A 136 75.41 -7.98 9.08
N VAL A 137 75.24 -8.51 10.29
CA VAL A 137 73.93 -8.77 10.91
C VAL A 137 73.15 -7.47 11.14
N THR A 138 73.82 -6.39 11.59
CA THR A 138 73.19 -5.07 11.74
C THR A 138 72.67 -4.55 10.40
N LEU A 139 73.49 -4.69 9.36
CA LEU A 139 73.13 -4.28 8.01
C LEU A 139 71.97 -5.11 7.46
N MET A 140 71.93 -6.43 7.74
CA MET A 140 70.79 -7.28 7.40
C MET A 140 69.49 -6.75 8.01
N TYR A 141 69.47 -6.51 9.33
CA TYR A 141 68.29 -5.96 9.99
C TYR A 141 67.91 -4.57 9.48
N HIS A 142 68.90 -3.73 9.15
CA HIS A 142 68.65 -2.43 8.53
C HIS A 142 67.97 -2.58 7.16
N GLN A 143 68.45 -3.47 6.29
CA GLN A 143 67.83 -3.73 4.99
C GLN A 143 66.41 -4.28 5.13
N LEU A 144 66.17 -5.19 6.07
CA LEU A 144 64.81 -5.67 6.39
C LEU A 144 63.88 -4.55 6.86
N ALA A 145 64.39 -3.61 7.67
CA ALA A 145 63.63 -2.44 8.12
C ALA A 145 63.33 -1.46 6.97
N CYS A 146 64.24 -1.30 6.01
CA CYS A 146 64.00 -0.52 4.79
C CYS A 146 62.90 -1.16 3.94
N ILE A 147 62.93 -2.49 3.74
CA ILE A 147 61.85 -3.23 3.05
C ILE A 147 60.51 -2.99 3.76
N ALA A 148 60.45 -3.05 5.09
CA ALA A 148 59.22 -2.79 5.83
C ALA A 148 58.67 -1.37 5.55
N ARG A 149 59.53 -0.34 5.58
CA ARG A 149 59.13 1.04 5.28
C ARG A 149 58.67 1.25 3.83
N GLU A 150 59.25 0.52 2.88
CA GLU A 150 58.82 0.57 1.47
C GLU A 150 57.45 -0.07 1.25
N ILE A 151 57.19 -1.20 1.93
CA ILE A 151 55.97 -2.00 1.74
C ILE A 151 54.76 -1.37 2.43
N GLU A 152 54.95 -0.73 3.59
CA GLU A 152 53.85 -0.13 4.37
C GLU A 152 52.95 0.85 3.58
N PRO A 153 53.47 1.85 2.83
CA PRO A 153 52.63 2.71 2.01
C PRO A 153 51.92 1.94 0.88
N MET A 154 52.54 0.86 0.35
CA MET A 154 51.92 0.03 -0.69
C MET A 154 50.71 -0.77 -0.15
N ILE A 155 50.60 -0.96 1.17
CA ILE A 155 49.43 -1.57 1.83
C ILE A 155 48.40 -0.48 2.18
N LEU A 156 48.84 0.65 2.73
CA LEU A 156 47.95 1.70 3.25
C LEU A 156 47.23 2.47 2.15
N GLU A 157 47.91 2.85 1.07
CA GLU A 157 47.32 3.70 0.02
C GLU A 157 46.17 3.01 -0.74
N PRO A 158 46.28 1.73 -1.17
CA PRO A 158 45.13 1.02 -1.74
C PRO A 158 43.95 0.92 -0.78
N GLY A 159 44.21 0.78 0.53
CA GLY A 159 43.16 0.75 1.56
C GLY A 159 42.41 2.08 1.68
N LYS A 160 43.13 3.22 1.66
CA LYS A 160 42.52 4.56 1.67
C LYS A 160 41.70 4.82 0.41
N LEU A 161 42.26 4.51 -0.76
CA LEU A 161 41.56 4.66 -2.04
C LEU A 161 40.31 3.78 -2.11
N PHE A 162 40.38 2.57 -1.56
CA PHE A 162 39.22 1.70 -1.47
C PHE A 162 38.13 2.31 -0.58
N LEU A 163 38.51 2.86 0.59
CA LEU A 163 37.57 3.49 1.51
C LEU A 163 36.84 4.68 0.86
N THR A 164 37.55 5.55 0.11
CA THR A 164 36.92 6.68 -0.57
C THR A 164 35.93 6.22 -1.64
N LYS A 165 36.27 5.20 -2.45
CA LYS A 165 35.35 4.59 -3.41
C LYS A 165 34.08 4.03 -2.74
N LEU A 166 34.21 3.42 -1.55
CA LEU A 166 33.05 2.94 -0.81
C LEU A 166 32.15 4.09 -0.37
N MET A 167 32.72 5.17 0.17
CA MET A 167 31.96 6.35 0.61
C MET A 167 31.21 7.02 -0.55
N GLU A 168 31.84 7.15 -1.72
CA GLU A 168 31.21 7.69 -2.92
C GLU A 168 30.04 6.82 -3.38
N SER A 169 30.22 5.50 -3.41
CA SER A 169 29.16 4.56 -3.80
C SER A 169 28.00 4.57 -2.79
N ASP A 170 28.28 4.67 -1.49
CA ASP A 170 27.22 4.79 -0.47
C ASP A 170 26.41 6.08 -0.65
N ARG A 171 27.07 7.22 -0.95
CA ARG A 171 26.40 8.48 -1.28
C ARG A 171 25.54 8.38 -2.54
N LYS A 172 26.03 7.72 -3.60
CA LYS A 172 25.23 7.50 -4.83
C LYS A 172 23.98 6.69 -4.55
N ILE A 173 24.08 5.62 -3.77
CA ILE A 173 22.95 4.76 -3.43
C ILE A 173 21.91 5.52 -2.60
N GLU A 174 22.35 6.36 -1.65
CA GLU A 174 21.45 7.22 -0.88
C GLU A 174 20.70 8.22 -1.78
N ILE A 175 21.39 8.83 -2.75
CA ILE A 175 20.76 9.70 -3.76
C ILE A 175 19.73 8.91 -4.60
N LEU A 176 20.03 7.66 -4.99
CA LEU A 176 19.07 6.83 -5.74
C LEU A 176 17.83 6.51 -4.90
N PHE A 177 17.98 6.21 -3.61
CA PHE A 177 16.82 5.97 -2.73
C PHE A 177 15.97 7.22 -2.48
N THR A 178 16.60 8.38 -2.28
CA THR A 178 15.85 9.65 -2.16
C THR A 178 15.10 9.99 -3.44
N LYS A 179 15.71 9.70 -4.61
CA LYS A 179 15.03 9.83 -5.90
C LYS A 179 13.84 8.86 -6.02
N ILE A 180 14.00 7.59 -5.64
CA ILE A 180 12.89 6.62 -5.59
C ILE A 180 11.77 7.14 -4.69
N GLU A 181 12.07 7.76 -3.55
CA GLU A 181 11.05 8.29 -2.65
C GLU A 181 10.26 9.46 -3.24
N LEU A 182 10.95 10.37 -3.95
CA LEU A 182 10.32 11.49 -4.63
C LEU A 182 9.48 11.03 -5.83
N ASP A 183 10.07 10.19 -6.69
CA ASP A 183 9.44 9.70 -7.91
C ASP A 183 8.27 8.75 -7.60
N ALA A 184 8.37 7.93 -6.55
CA ALA A 184 7.28 7.04 -6.13
C ALA A 184 6.07 7.79 -5.54
N ALA A 185 6.23 9.04 -5.11
CA ALA A 185 5.14 9.90 -4.69
C ALA A 185 4.38 10.52 -5.87
N VAL A 186 4.95 10.46 -7.08
CA VAL A 186 4.32 10.97 -8.30
C VAL A 186 3.31 9.96 -8.82
N GLU A 187 2.13 10.46 -9.14
CA GLU A 187 1.06 9.70 -9.80
C GLU A 187 1.54 9.09 -11.11
N GLY A 188 1.23 7.81 -11.32
CA GLY A 188 1.46 7.15 -12.61
C GLY A 188 2.94 6.93 -12.94
N PHE A 189 3.86 7.08 -11.97
CA PHE A 189 5.26 6.73 -12.17
C PHE A 189 5.37 5.24 -12.57
N PRO A 190 5.98 4.91 -13.72
CA PRO A 190 6.03 3.56 -14.24
C PRO A 190 6.87 2.63 -13.37
N ILE A 191 6.48 1.35 -13.31
CA ILE A 191 7.27 0.33 -12.60
C ILE A 191 8.65 0.17 -13.25
N GLU A 192 8.74 0.37 -14.57
CA GLU A 192 9.97 0.31 -15.36
C GLU A 192 11.00 1.33 -14.84
N GLY A 193 10.56 2.55 -14.51
CA GLY A 193 11.44 3.57 -13.94
C GLY A 193 11.96 3.18 -12.56
N LEU A 194 11.17 2.46 -11.77
CA LEU A 194 11.58 1.91 -10.49
C LEU A 194 12.64 0.81 -10.74
N GLU A 195 12.36 -0.13 -11.65
CA GLU A 195 13.27 -1.23 -11.99
C GLU A 195 14.62 -0.72 -12.52
N GLU A 196 14.63 0.32 -13.36
CA GLU A 196 15.85 0.99 -13.83
C GLU A 196 16.70 1.52 -12.65
N LEU A 197 16.08 2.18 -11.68
CA LEU A 197 16.78 2.67 -10.48
C LEU A 197 17.37 1.51 -9.67
N TRP A 198 16.65 0.39 -9.57
CA TRP A 198 17.16 -0.81 -8.92
C TRP A 198 18.31 -1.47 -9.69
N THR A 199 18.25 -1.56 -11.01
CA THR A 199 19.37 -2.08 -11.82
C THR A 199 20.63 -1.25 -11.62
N THR A 200 20.50 0.07 -11.46
CA THR A 200 21.63 0.96 -11.15
C THR A 200 22.23 0.65 -9.78
N ILE A 201 21.39 0.42 -8.75
CA ILE A 201 21.86 0.01 -7.41
C ILE A 201 22.56 -1.36 -7.44
N GLN A 202 22.06 -2.29 -8.25
CA GLN A 202 22.69 -3.60 -8.46
C GLN A 202 24.05 -3.47 -9.14
N GLN A 203 24.17 -2.62 -10.16
CA GLN A 203 25.43 -2.35 -10.84
C GLN A 203 26.47 -1.75 -9.88
N GLU A 204 26.09 -0.78 -9.05
CA GLU A 204 26.97 -0.21 -8.01
C GLU A 204 27.41 -1.29 -6.99
N SER A 205 26.51 -2.20 -6.61
CA SER A 205 26.85 -3.31 -5.71
C SER A 205 27.81 -4.32 -6.36
N LEU A 206 27.66 -4.60 -7.65
CA LEU A 206 28.61 -5.41 -8.42
C LEU A 206 29.98 -4.73 -8.53
N ALA A 207 30.02 -3.41 -8.77
CA ALA A 207 31.24 -2.63 -8.83
C ALA A 207 32.00 -2.65 -7.49
N ARG A 208 31.30 -2.56 -6.35
CA ARG A 208 31.92 -2.69 -5.01
C ARG A 208 32.54 -4.07 -4.80
N LYS A 209 31.84 -5.16 -5.13
CA LYS A 209 32.40 -6.52 -5.05
C LYS A 209 33.65 -6.68 -5.93
N LYS A 210 33.67 -6.04 -7.10
CA LYS A 210 34.85 -6.01 -7.98
C LYS A 210 36.01 -5.26 -7.30
N CYS A 211 35.76 -4.09 -6.71
CA CYS A 211 36.77 -3.33 -5.97
C CYS A 211 37.35 -4.12 -4.79
N VAL A 212 36.53 -4.90 -4.06
CA VAL A 212 37.02 -5.77 -2.97
C VAL A 212 37.98 -6.83 -3.49
N ARG A 213 37.68 -7.44 -4.64
CA ARG A 213 38.59 -8.41 -5.29
C ARG A 213 39.88 -7.76 -5.79
N GLU A 214 39.79 -6.57 -6.38
CA GLU A 214 40.96 -5.82 -6.85
C GLU A 214 41.89 -5.43 -5.68
N LEU A 215 41.33 -5.04 -4.53
CA LEU A 215 42.10 -4.77 -3.32
C LEU A 215 42.81 -6.02 -2.81
N ASP A 216 42.09 -7.15 -2.70
CA ASP A 216 42.66 -8.43 -2.26
C ASP A 216 43.84 -8.87 -3.12
N GLU A 217 43.70 -8.81 -4.44
CA GLU A 217 44.79 -9.14 -5.37
C GLU A 217 45.96 -8.18 -5.27
N THR A 218 45.71 -6.89 -5.05
CA THR A 218 46.76 -5.88 -4.85
C THR A 218 47.55 -6.17 -3.56
N LEU A 219 46.87 -6.45 -2.45
CA LEU A 219 47.50 -6.75 -1.17
C LEU A 219 48.31 -8.06 -1.22
N LYS A 220 47.79 -9.10 -1.89
CA LYS A 220 48.54 -10.34 -2.12
C LYS A 220 49.82 -10.06 -2.90
N LYS A 221 49.76 -9.33 -4.01
CA LYS A 221 50.94 -8.99 -4.83
C LYS A 221 52.00 -8.24 -4.02
N VAL A 222 51.59 -7.32 -3.15
CA VAL A 222 52.50 -6.59 -2.27
C VAL A 222 53.18 -7.55 -1.27
N GLU A 223 52.45 -8.49 -0.67
CA GLU A 223 53.04 -9.49 0.23
C GLU A 223 53.91 -10.54 -0.49
N TRP A 224 53.60 -10.90 -1.73
CA TRP A 224 54.50 -11.71 -2.58
C TRP A 224 55.81 -10.97 -2.85
N SER A 225 55.74 -9.70 -3.27
CA SER A 225 56.93 -8.87 -3.49
C SER A 225 57.76 -8.69 -2.21
N ARG A 226 57.10 -8.54 -1.04
CA ARG A 226 57.78 -8.51 0.26
C ARG A 226 58.53 -9.82 0.53
N THR A 227 57.91 -10.96 0.25
CA THR A 227 58.52 -12.28 0.44
C THR A 227 59.75 -12.46 -0.44
N ASP A 228 59.68 -12.05 -1.71
CA ASP A 228 60.82 -12.11 -2.64
C ASP A 228 61.97 -11.22 -2.17
N LYS A 229 61.70 -9.95 -1.83
CA LYS A 229 62.72 -9.01 -1.33
C LYS A 229 63.40 -9.51 -0.06
N ILE A 230 62.64 -10.07 0.89
CA ILE A 230 63.20 -10.63 2.13
C ILE A 230 64.04 -11.87 1.82
N THR A 231 63.59 -12.73 0.90
CA THR A 231 64.34 -13.92 0.49
C THR A 231 65.69 -13.55 -0.13
N ASP A 232 65.73 -12.51 -0.96
CA ASP A 232 66.97 -12.01 -1.56
C ASP A 232 67.94 -11.43 -0.51
N VAL A 233 67.42 -10.68 0.48
CA VAL A 233 68.21 -10.18 1.61
C VAL A 233 68.78 -11.35 2.42
N LEU A 234 67.96 -12.31 2.82
CA LEU A 234 68.42 -13.48 3.58
C LEU A 234 69.48 -14.27 2.78
N ARG A 235 69.27 -14.51 1.49
CA ARG A 235 70.26 -15.19 0.64
C ARG A 235 71.58 -14.45 0.57
N LYS A 236 71.54 -13.13 0.36
CA LYS A 236 72.73 -12.27 0.28
C LYS A 236 73.55 -12.32 1.57
N TYR A 237 72.89 -12.19 2.72
CA TYR A 237 73.59 -12.18 4.01
C TYR A 237 74.03 -13.57 4.46
N THR A 238 73.37 -14.67 4.04
CA THR A 238 73.91 -16.02 4.25
C THR A 238 75.30 -16.17 3.63
N VAL A 239 75.46 -15.81 2.35
CA VAL A 239 76.75 -15.88 1.64
C VAL A 239 77.78 -14.96 2.28
N MET A 240 77.41 -13.72 2.61
CA MET A 240 78.31 -12.76 3.25
C MET A 240 78.80 -13.23 4.63
N LEU A 241 77.93 -13.81 5.45
CA LEU A 241 78.28 -14.32 6.77
C LEU A 241 79.19 -15.56 6.67
N GLU A 242 78.96 -16.43 5.67
CA GLU A 242 79.85 -17.56 5.37
C GLU A 242 81.26 -17.11 4.96
N GLU A 243 81.37 -16.07 4.14
CA GLU A 243 82.65 -15.48 3.73
C GLU A 243 83.43 -14.87 4.90
N ILE A 244 82.73 -14.24 5.86
CA ILE A 244 83.36 -13.66 7.06
C ILE A 244 84.00 -14.76 7.94
N SER A 245 83.52 -16.02 7.83
CA SER A 245 84.07 -17.22 8.47
C SER A 245 84.37 -17.05 9.97
N PHE A 246 83.47 -16.35 10.66
CA PHE A 246 83.48 -16.19 12.12
C PHE A 246 82.90 -17.42 12.82
N PHE A 247 81.79 -17.95 12.30
CA PHE A 247 81.16 -19.20 12.72
C PHE A 247 81.36 -20.31 11.69
N LEU A 248 81.14 -21.57 12.09
CA LEU A 248 81.03 -22.67 11.13
C LEU A 248 79.81 -22.45 10.22
N SER A 249 79.90 -22.85 8.96
CA SER A 249 78.78 -22.74 8.00
C SER A 249 77.49 -23.36 8.54
N ALA A 250 77.57 -24.48 9.27
CA ALA A 250 76.42 -25.11 9.93
C ALA A 250 75.71 -24.18 10.94
N ASP A 251 76.46 -23.40 11.72
CA ASP A 251 75.90 -22.47 12.71
C ASP A 251 75.29 -21.23 12.04
N ILE A 252 75.89 -20.75 10.95
CA ILE A 252 75.34 -19.66 10.13
C ILE A 252 74.02 -20.08 9.50
N HIS A 253 73.94 -21.28 8.92
CA HIS A 253 72.69 -21.82 8.40
C HIS A 253 71.64 -21.99 9.50
N ARG A 254 72.02 -22.42 10.72
CA ARG A 254 71.10 -22.52 11.85
C ARG A 254 70.56 -21.15 12.28
N PHE A 255 71.43 -20.13 12.33
CA PHE A 255 71.05 -18.75 12.60
C PHE A 255 70.06 -18.22 11.55
N MET A 256 70.42 -18.33 10.26
CA MET A 256 69.57 -17.87 9.15
C MET A 256 68.23 -18.60 9.09
N ASN A 257 68.21 -19.90 9.39
CA ASN A 257 66.98 -20.67 9.47
C ASN A 257 66.06 -20.19 10.61
N ASN A 258 66.63 -19.84 11.77
CA ASN A 258 65.85 -19.28 12.88
C ASN A 258 65.25 -17.91 12.52
N GLU A 259 66.02 -17.02 11.89
CA GLU A 259 65.54 -15.72 11.41
C GLU A 259 64.45 -15.89 10.34
N ALA A 260 64.68 -16.77 9.35
CA ALA A 260 63.69 -17.09 8.33
C ALA A 260 62.40 -17.66 8.93
N MET A 261 62.50 -18.52 9.95
CA MET A 261 61.33 -19.04 10.66
C MET A 261 60.53 -17.93 11.35
N LEU A 262 61.20 -16.99 12.04
CA LEU A 262 60.53 -15.86 12.69
C LEU A 262 59.81 -14.97 11.67
N ILE A 263 60.48 -14.63 10.58
CA ILE A 263 59.91 -13.84 9.48
C ILE A 263 58.73 -14.56 8.82
N ASN A 264 58.86 -15.86 8.55
CA ASN A 264 57.80 -16.67 7.95
C ASN A 264 56.54 -16.70 8.82
N ARG A 265 56.68 -16.73 10.15
CA ARG A 265 55.53 -16.62 11.07
C ARG A 265 54.78 -15.31 10.87
N VAL A 266 55.50 -14.19 10.70
CA VAL A 266 54.90 -12.87 10.45
C VAL A 266 54.24 -12.81 9.07
N LEU A 267 54.91 -13.28 8.02
CA LEU A 267 54.35 -13.32 6.66
C LEU A 267 53.07 -14.16 6.59
N LEU A 268 53.07 -15.34 7.22
CA LEU A 268 51.87 -16.18 7.32
C LEU A 268 50.75 -15.50 8.12
N ALA A 269 51.08 -14.76 9.19
CA ALA A 269 50.10 -13.98 9.93
C ALA A 269 49.49 -12.87 9.07
N ASN A 270 50.29 -12.18 8.27
CA ASN A 270 49.83 -11.14 7.33
C ASN A 270 48.94 -11.72 6.23
N GLN A 271 49.33 -12.83 5.61
CA GLN A 271 48.50 -13.52 4.61
C GLN A 271 47.15 -13.98 5.18
N ARG A 272 47.14 -14.49 6.43
CA ARG A 272 45.90 -14.80 7.14
C ARG A 272 45.08 -13.53 7.40
N ALA A 273 45.72 -12.42 7.76
CA ALA A 273 45.04 -11.15 7.98
C ALA A 273 44.39 -10.61 6.70
N ILE A 274 45.09 -10.64 5.56
CA ILE A 274 44.56 -10.26 4.24
C ILE A 274 43.37 -11.14 3.87
N SER A 275 43.52 -12.47 3.99
CA SER A 275 42.44 -13.41 3.69
C SER A 275 41.20 -13.16 4.57
N LYS A 276 41.42 -12.87 5.86
CA LYS A 276 40.35 -12.55 6.82
C LYS A 276 39.70 -11.20 6.51
N LEU A 277 40.48 -10.20 6.08
CA LEU A 277 39.97 -8.90 5.63
C LEU A 277 39.07 -9.08 4.41
N PHE A 278 39.52 -9.78 3.38
CA PHE A 278 38.72 -10.09 2.19
C PHE A 278 37.40 -10.78 2.56
N PHE A 279 37.46 -11.83 3.38
CA PHE A 279 36.27 -12.55 3.84
C PHE A 279 35.30 -11.62 4.58
N ASN A 280 35.80 -10.79 5.50
CA ASN A 280 34.96 -9.86 6.26
C ASN A 280 34.34 -8.78 5.38
N LEU A 281 35.10 -8.23 4.42
CA LEU A 281 34.62 -7.24 3.46
C LEU A 281 33.52 -7.84 2.57
N MET A 282 33.76 -9.01 1.98
CA MET A 282 32.76 -9.72 1.18
C MET A 282 31.51 -10.05 2.01
N LYS A 283 31.67 -10.53 3.25
CA LYS A 283 30.54 -10.78 4.16
C LYS A 283 29.75 -9.51 4.45
N SER A 284 30.42 -8.39 4.68
CA SER A 284 29.76 -7.09 4.92
C SER A 284 29.01 -6.61 3.68
N GLU A 285 29.56 -6.81 2.49
CA GLU A 285 28.93 -6.44 1.22
C GLU A 285 27.69 -7.29 0.94
N MET A 286 27.74 -8.61 1.19
CA MET A 286 26.56 -9.47 1.06
C MET A 286 25.43 -9.05 2.01
N LYS A 287 25.76 -8.70 3.26
CA LYS A 287 24.78 -8.21 4.24
C LYS A 287 24.17 -6.88 3.81
N ARG A 288 24.99 -5.98 3.30
CA ARG A 288 24.55 -4.68 2.77
C ARG A 288 23.59 -4.88 1.61
N GLU A 289 23.94 -5.69 0.62
CA GLU A 289 23.08 -6.01 -0.53
C GLU A 289 21.73 -6.60 -0.11
N LEU A 290 21.72 -7.52 0.86
CA LEU A 290 20.48 -8.03 1.43
C LEU A 290 19.63 -6.91 2.03
N SER A 291 20.23 -6.00 2.81
CA SER A 291 19.52 -4.87 3.39
C SER A 291 18.96 -3.91 2.33
N LEU A 292 19.71 -3.66 1.25
CA LEU A 292 19.25 -2.84 0.13
C LEU A 292 18.09 -3.50 -0.60
N ARG A 293 18.16 -4.82 -0.81
CA ARG A 293 17.09 -5.59 -1.45
C ARG A 293 15.80 -5.57 -0.62
N LEU A 294 15.91 -5.70 0.70
CA LEU A 294 14.74 -5.62 1.59
C LEU A 294 14.13 -4.21 1.56
N LYS A 295 14.95 -3.16 1.69
CA LYS A 295 14.49 -1.76 1.57
C LYS A 295 13.79 -1.52 0.24
N TRP A 296 14.38 -2.00 -0.86
CA TRP A 296 13.80 -1.93 -2.19
C TRP A 296 12.44 -2.63 -2.27
N GLN A 297 12.33 -3.87 -1.76
CA GLN A 297 11.07 -4.60 -1.74
C GLN A 297 9.98 -3.87 -0.95
N ASP A 298 10.31 -3.28 0.19
CA ASP A 298 9.36 -2.49 0.97
C ASP A 298 8.94 -1.21 0.23
N ARG A 299 9.87 -0.55 -0.47
CA ARG A 299 9.56 0.60 -1.33
C ARG A 299 8.63 0.22 -2.47
N VAL A 300 8.87 -0.91 -3.15
CA VAL A 300 7.98 -1.42 -4.20
C VAL A 300 6.58 -1.69 -3.64
N LYS A 301 6.46 -2.32 -2.47
CA LYS A 301 5.16 -2.57 -1.82
C LYS A 301 4.42 -1.26 -1.50
N ASN A 302 5.13 -0.29 -0.93
CA ASN A 302 4.55 1.01 -0.58
C ASN A 302 4.11 1.78 -1.83
N TRP A 303 4.92 1.77 -2.90
CA TRP A 303 4.57 2.36 -4.18
C TRP A 303 3.31 1.69 -4.77
N LYS A 304 3.25 0.35 -4.78
CA LYS A 304 2.04 -0.38 -5.24
C LYS A 304 0.79 0.03 -4.47
N LEU A 305 0.89 0.11 -3.15
CA LEU A 305 -0.22 0.54 -2.29
C LEU A 305 -0.63 1.99 -2.58
N ALA A 306 0.33 2.90 -2.73
CA ALA A 306 0.08 4.31 -3.04
C ALA A 306 -0.63 4.47 -4.39
N GLN A 307 -0.15 3.81 -5.44
CA GLN A 307 -0.78 3.86 -6.77
C GLN A 307 -2.18 3.25 -6.76
N LYS A 308 -2.39 2.13 -6.05
CA LYS A 308 -3.72 1.55 -5.87
C LYS A 308 -4.68 2.54 -5.21
N ASN A 309 -4.25 3.14 -4.10
CA ASN A 309 -5.07 4.09 -3.36
C ASN A 309 -5.40 5.33 -4.20
N TYR A 310 -4.42 5.82 -4.96
CA TYR A 310 -4.62 6.93 -5.88
C TYR A 310 -5.70 6.62 -6.92
N ILE A 311 -5.60 5.47 -7.60
CA ILE A 311 -6.59 5.03 -8.60
C ILE A 311 -7.99 4.92 -7.98
N VAL A 312 -8.11 4.32 -6.79
CA VAL A 312 -9.39 4.21 -6.08
C VAL A 312 -9.93 5.58 -5.71
N GLN A 313 -9.07 6.51 -5.29
CA GLN A 313 -9.45 7.87 -4.94
C GLN A 313 -9.94 8.67 -6.16
N SER A 314 -9.26 8.58 -7.31
CA SER A 314 -9.73 9.21 -8.56
C SER A 314 -11.09 8.68 -9.00
N PHE A 315 -11.35 7.38 -8.82
CA PHE A 315 -12.68 6.82 -9.09
C PHE A 315 -13.73 7.34 -8.10
N ARG A 316 -13.38 7.49 -6.81
CA ARG A 316 -14.30 8.09 -5.82
C ARG A 316 -14.66 9.52 -6.21
N GLU A 317 -13.69 10.32 -6.62
CA GLU A 317 -13.92 11.68 -7.10
C GLU A 317 -14.84 11.70 -8.33
N PHE A 318 -14.61 10.79 -9.28
CA PHE A 318 -15.52 10.59 -10.41
C PHE A 318 -16.95 10.27 -9.97
N MET A 319 -17.13 9.39 -8.97
CA MET A 319 -18.45 9.02 -8.47
C MET A 319 -19.16 10.16 -7.72
N VAL A 320 -18.43 11.10 -7.13
CA VAL A 320 -19.00 12.27 -6.42
C VAL A 320 -19.40 13.39 -7.39
N ASN A 321 -18.94 13.35 -8.65
CA ASN A 321 -19.29 14.36 -9.65
C ASN A 321 -20.81 14.54 -9.79
N GLU A 322 -21.25 15.79 -9.87
CA GLU A 322 -22.67 16.13 -9.95
C GLU A 322 -23.33 15.56 -11.21
N GLU A 323 -22.60 15.44 -12.32
CA GLU A 323 -23.10 14.83 -13.55
C GLU A 323 -23.46 13.34 -13.41
N ILE A 324 -22.85 12.66 -12.44
CA ILE A 324 -23.08 11.24 -12.16
C ILE A 324 -24.15 11.08 -11.08
N GLN A 325 -24.06 11.85 -9.99
CA GLN A 325 -25.03 11.80 -8.88
C GLN A 325 -26.40 12.37 -9.28
N ASN A 326 -26.43 13.50 -9.98
CA ASN A 326 -27.63 14.22 -10.37
C ASN A 326 -27.59 14.57 -11.88
N PRO A 327 -27.80 13.57 -12.76
CA PRO A 327 -27.59 13.75 -14.19
C PRO A 327 -28.46 14.88 -14.77
N PRO A 328 -27.87 15.86 -15.49
CA PRO A 328 -28.63 16.99 -16.03
C PRO A 328 -29.71 16.56 -17.03
N ALA A 329 -29.47 15.46 -17.77
CA ALA A 329 -30.46 14.87 -18.67
C ALA A 329 -31.72 14.38 -17.93
N VAL A 330 -31.57 13.87 -16.70
CA VAL A 330 -32.72 13.48 -15.85
C VAL A 330 -33.50 14.71 -15.41
N LYS A 331 -32.81 15.79 -15.01
CA LYS A 331 -33.46 17.08 -14.68
C LYS A 331 -34.30 17.59 -15.85
N THR A 332 -33.76 17.55 -17.07
CA THR A 332 -34.52 17.97 -18.27
C THR A 332 -35.74 17.10 -18.54
N GLU A 333 -35.65 15.76 -18.36
CA GLU A 333 -36.82 14.89 -18.55
C GLU A 333 -37.87 15.05 -17.42
N MET A 334 -37.44 15.42 -16.22
CA MET A 334 -38.34 15.78 -15.13
C MET A 334 -39.12 17.06 -15.47
N GLU A 335 -38.44 18.08 -16.01
CA GLU A 335 -39.07 19.32 -16.47
C GLU A 335 -40.06 19.09 -17.63
N THR A 336 -39.72 18.21 -18.59
CA THR A 336 -40.67 17.87 -19.68
C THR A 336 -41.90 17.17 -19.15
N MET A 337 -41.76 16.28 -18.16
CA MET A 337 -42.87 15.62 -17.49
C MET A 337 -43.78 16.62 -16.77
N ILE A 338 -43.21 17.53 -15.96
CA ILE A 338 -43.96 18.55 -15.24
C ILE A 338 -44.75 19.44 -16.21
N ASN A 339 -44.09 19.92 -17.27
CA ASN A 339 -44.74 20.78 -18.26
C ASN A 339 -45.87 20.05 -19.00
N GLY A 340 -45.69 18.77 -19.34
CA GLY A 340 -46.73 17.96 -19.96
C GLY A 340 -47.91 17.67 -19.02
N GLN A 341 -47.63 17.42 -17.73
CA GLN A 341 -48.66 17.28 -16.70
C GLN A 341 -49.47 18.57 -16.53
N ILE A 342 -48.82 19.75 -16.50
CA ILE A 342 -49.51 21.04 -16.42
C ILE A 342 -50.46 21.23 -17.60
N LEU A 343 -50.00 20.95 -18.83
CA LEU A 343 -50.81 21.09 -20.04
C LEU A 343 -52.02 20.14 -20.03
N LEU A 344 -51.81 18.88 -19.65
CA LEU A 344 -52.90 17.90 -19.58
C LEU A 344 -53.88 18.23 -18.44
N ASN A 345 -53.39 18.74 -17.32
CA ASN A 345 -54.23 19.15 -16.21
C ASN A 345 -55.06 20.39 -16.55
N ALA A 346 -54.53 21.34 -17.35
CA ALA A 346 -55.31 22.45 -17.87
C ALA A 346 -56.51 21.96 -18.71
N LYS A 347 -56.28 21.00 -19.63
CA LYS A 347 -57.36 20.35 -20.39
C LYS A 347 -58.36 19.60 -19.49
N ARG A 348 -57.87 18.99 -18.41
CA ARG A 348 -58.74 18.32 -17.42
C ARG A 348 -59.68 19.33 -16.77
N LEU A 349 -59.16 20.49 -16.38
CA LEU A 349 -59.97 21.56 -15.81
C LEU A 349 -61.03 22.08 -16.78
N GLU A 350 -60.70 22.23 -18.07
CA GLU A 350 -61.68 22.61 -19.10
C GLU A 350 -62.83 21.59 -19.21
N ILE A 351 -62.53 20.29 -19.24
CA ILE A 351 -63.55 19.23 -19.25
C ILE A 351 -64.38 19.25 -17.97
N LEU A 352 -63.75 19.49 -16.81
CA LEU A 352 -64.47 19.59 -15.54
C LEU A 352 -65.35 20.84 -15.48
N GLN A 353 -64.96 21.95 -16.10
CA GLN A 353 -65.78 23.17 -16.17
C GLN A 353 -67.01 22.97 -17.07
N HIS A 354 -66.86 22.27 -18.20
CA HIS A 354 -67.99 21.93 -19.08
C HIS A 354 -69.09 21.13 -18.37
N LEU A 355 -68.77 20.45 -17.28
CA LEU A 355 -69.76 19.72 -16.47
C LEU A 355 -70.79 20.65 -15.82
N VAL A 356 -70.44 21.91 -15.54
CA VAL A 356 -71.36 22.89 -14.96
C VAL A 356 -72.49 23.23 -15.93
N ASP A 357 -72.19 23.28 -17.23
CA ASP A 357 -73.16 23.56 -18.28
C ASP A 357 -74.10 22.36 -18.54
N LEU A 358 -73.71 21.17 -18.08
CA LEU A 358 -74.49 19.92 -18.15
C LEU A 358 -75.37 19.70 -16.91
N LEU A 359 -75.73 20.76 -16.17
CA LEU A 359 -76.70 20.64 -15.08
C LEU A 359 -78.14 20.71 -15.61
N PRO A 360 -79.10 19.94 -15.06
CA PRO A 360 -80.51 20.10 -15.40
C PRO A 360 -80.97 21.56 -15.23
N PRO A 361 -81.80 22.12 -16.14
CA PRO A 361 -82.66 21.42 -17.12
C PRO A 361 -82.03 21.15 -18.49
N ALA A 362 -80.77 21.56 -18.74
CA ALA A 362 -80.16 21.52 -20.07
C ALA A 362 -79.51 20.17 -20.44
N CYS A 363 -79.48 19.22 -19.50
CA CYS A 363 -78.67 18.01 -19.58
C CYS A 363 -79.41 16.83 -20.22
N THR A 364 -78.74 16.11 -21.14
CA THR A 364 -79.15 14.77 -21.56
C THR A 364 -78.20 13.68 -21.04
N GLN A 365 -78.73 12.47 -20.80
CA GLN A 365 -77.92 11.33 -20.35
C GLN A 365 -76.78 10.96 -21.33
N ALA A 366 -76.97 11.23 -22.63
CA ALA A 366 -75.96 10.97 -23.65
C ALA A 366 -74.74 11.89 -23.50
N GLU A 367 -74.96 13.17 -23.19
CA GLU A 367 -73.90 14.18 -23.00
C GLU A 367 -73.07 13.89 -21.75
N VAL A 368 -73.70 13.46 -20.65
CA VAL A 368 -72.99 13.04 -19.42
C VAL A 368 -72.09 11.83 -19.68
N ASN A 369 -72.58 10.85 -20.47
CA ASN A 369 -71.80 9.68 -20.86
C ASN A 369 -70.60 10.03 -21.74
N GLU A 370 -70.79 10.97 -22.69
CA GLU A 370 -69.73 11.44 -23.57
C GLU A 370 -68.66 12.25 -22.82
N TRP A 371 -69.10 13.13 -21.92
CA TRP A 371 -68.24 13.86 -21.00
C TRP A 371 -67.38 12.89 -20.16
N TYR A 372 -68.00 11.87 -19.55
CA TYR A 372 -67.29 10.89 -18.73
C TYR A 372 -66.24 10.10 -19.55
N LYS A 373 -66.60 9.66 -20.77
CA LYS A 373 -65.65 9.01 -21.67
C LYS A 373 -64.47 9.91 -22.01
N SER A 374 -64.72 11.20 -22.24
CA SER A 374 -63.68 12.18 -22.54
C SER A 374 -62.72 12.38 -21.36
N LEU A 375 -63.25 12.48 -20.14
CA LEU A 375 -62.45 12.60 -18.91
C LEU A 375 -61.60 11.34 -18.66
N VAL A 376 -62.17 10.14 -18.80
CA VAL A 376 -61.45 8.87 -18.65
C VAL A 376 -60.35 8.73 -19.70
N ASN A 377 -60.62 9.10 -20.95
CA ASN A 377 -59.61 9.08 -22.02
C ASN A 377 -58.47 10.07 -21.74
N LEU A 378 -58.76 11.25 -21.20
CA LEU A 378 -57.72 12.21 -20.81
C LEU A 378 -56.84 11.66 -19.67
N ASN A 379 -57.44 11.06 -18.63
CA ASN A 379 -56.68 10.45 -17.54
C ASN A 379 -55.77 9.33 -18.06
N LYS A 380 -56.26 8.47 -18.98
CA LYS A 380 -55.42 7.47 -19.65
C LYS A 380 -54.26 8.11 -20.44
N SER A 381 -54.48 9.26 -21.06
CA SER A 381 -53.44 10.02 -21.75
C SER A 381 -52.40 10.60 -20.77
N MET A 382 -52.82 11.05 -19.59
CA MET A 382 -51.92 11.50 -18.52
C MET A 382 -51.05 10.34 -18.02
N ASP A 383 -51.65 9.18 -17.76
CA ASP A 383 -50.91 7.99 -17.34
C ASP A 383 -49.92 7.52 -18.42
N ALA A 384 -50.32 7.58 -19.69
CA ALA A 384 -49.45 7.25 -20.81
C ALA A 384 -48.26 8.23 -20.92
N HIS A 385 -48.51 9.53 -20.74
CA HIS A 385 -47.47 10.55 -20.72
C HIS A 385 -46.47 10.33 -19.57
N ASN A 386 -46.98 10.13 -18.35
CA ASN A 386 -46.14 9.85 -17.18
C ASN A 386 -45.29 8.59 -17.38
N ARG A 387 -45.87 7.50 -17.87
CA ARG A 387 -45.14 6.27 -18.21
C ARG A 387 -44.05 6.51 -19.25
N GLN A 388 -44.33 7.31 -20.28
CA GLN A 388 -43.34 7.63 -21.32
C GLN A 388 -42.16 8.42 -20.75
N CYS A 389 -42.43 9.44 -19.92
CA CYS A 389 -41.37 10.22 -19.26
C CYS A 389 -40.56 9.35 -18.29
N MET A 390 -41.20 8.51 -17.49
CA MET A 390 -40.53 7.55 -16.60
C MET A 390 -39.59 6.61 -17.36
N MET A 391 -40.01 6.10 -18.52
CA MET A 391 -39.14 5.27 -19.37
C MET A 391 -37.91 6.04 -19.85
N LYS A 392 -38.05 7.31 -20.24
CA LYS A 392 -36.92 8.13 -20.64
C LYS A 392 -35.96 8.39 -19.48
N ILE A 393 -36.48 8.75 -18.30
CA ILE A 393 -35.68 8.96 -17.09
C ILE A 393 -34.88 7.70 -16.76
N ARG A 394 -35.53 6.52 -16.80
CA ARG A 394 -34.87 5.23 -16.63
C ARG A 394 -33.74 5.02 -17.64
N THR A 395 -33.97 5.27 -18.93
CA THR A 395 -32.92 5.17 -19.95
C THR A 395 -31.73 6.12 -19.68
N GLN A 396 -31.98 7.32 -19.13
CA GLN A 396 -30.90 8.23 -18.74
C GLN A 396 -30.09 7.68 -17.57
N HIS A 397 -30.73 7.14 -16.53
CA HIS A 397 -30.03 6.47 -15.43
C HIS A 397 -29.22 5.25 -15.91
N GLU A 398 -29.78 4.43 -16.80
CA GLU A 398 -29.09 3.29 -17.41
C GLU A 398 -27.86 3.74 -18.20
N THR A 399 -27.95 4.87 -18.92
CA THR A 399 -26.81 5.45 -19.64
C THR A 399 -25.69 5.88 -18.69
N VAL A 400 -26.04 6.50 -17.56
CA VAL A 400 -25.07 6.88 -16.52
C VAL A 400 -24.44 5.65 -15.89
N GLN A 401 -25.22 4.61 -15.58
CA GLN A 401 -24.71 3.36 -15.05
C GLN A 401 -23.72 2.68 -16.01
N GLN A 402 -24.00 2.68 -17.32
CA GLN A 402 -23.08 2.16 -18.33
C GLN A 402 -21.76 2.96 -18.36
N LYS A 403 -21.82 4.29 -18.25
CA LYS A 403 -20.61 5.12 -18.12
C LYS A 403 -19.80 4.74 -16.89
N CYS A 404 -20.45 4.56 -15.73
CA CYS A 404 -19.77 4.13 -14.51
C CYS A 404 -19.10 2.77 -14.69
N LEU A 405 -19.78 1.79 -15.29
CA LEU A 405 -19.20 0.46 -15.56
C LEU A 405 -18.02 0.53 -16.55
N ALA A 406 -18.09 1.39 -17.57
CA ALA A 406 -16.98 1.62 -18.49
C ALA A 406 -15.76 2.22 -17.77
N GLU A 407 -15.98 3.20 -16.88
CA GLU A 407 -14.93 3.75 -16.03
C GLU A 407 -14.33 2.71 -15.09
N VAL A 408 -15.15 1.85 -14.47
CA VAL A 408 -14.64 0.72 -13.65
C VAL A 408 -13.67 -0.16 -14.47
N GLN A 409 -13.99 -0.46 -15.72
CA GLN A 409 -13.08 -1.20 -16.60
C GLN A 409 -11.82 -0.41 -16.95
N LEU A 410 -11.94 0.91 -17.17
CA LEU A 410 -10.79 1.78 -17.42
C LEU A 410 -9.81 1.74 -16.23
N TYR A 411 -10.32 1.86 -15.00
CA TYR A 411 -9.50 1.79 -13.79
C TYR A 411 -8.92 0.40 -13.54
N LYS A 412 -9.67 -0.67 -13.84
CA LYS A 412 -9.13 -2.04 -13.84
C LYS A 412 -7.94 -2.16 -14.79
N ASN A 413 -8.07 -1.65 -16.01
CA ASN A 413 -7.00 -1.67 -17.01
C ASN A 413 -5.81 -0.80 -16.59
N LYS A 414 -6.04 0.37 -15.98
CA LYS A 414 -4.96 1.20 -15.41
C LYS A 414 -4.16 0.45 -14.33
N LEU A 415 -4.84 -0.26 -13.42
CA LEU A 415 -4.18 -1.07 -12.39
C LEU A 415 -3.29 -2.18 -12.97
N LEU A 416 -3.76 -2.83 -14.04
CA LEU A 416 -3.03 -3.90 -14.73
C LEU A 416 -1.88 -3.38 -15.57
N ASN A 417 -2.09 -2.32 -16.35
CA ASN A 417 -1.07 -1.72 -17.21
C ASN A 417 0.10 -1.16 -16.42
N LEU A 418 -0.15 -0.62 -15.22
CA LEU A 418 0.90 -0.15 -14.32
C LEU A 418 1.58 -1.29 -13.54
N ASN A 419 1.19 -2.56 -13.76
CA ASN A 419 1.70 -3.74 -13.03
C ASN A 419 1.64 -3.60 -11.49
N VAL A 420 0.70 -2.79 -10.99
CA VAL A 420 0.52 -2.51 -9.57
C VAL A 420 -0.03 -3.75 -8.86
N CYS A 421 -1.00 -4.41 -9.49
CA CYS A 421 -1.72 -5.57 -8.95
C CYS A 421 -1.68 -6.75 -9.92
N THR A 422 -1.80 -7.95 -9.37
CA THR A 422 -2.13 -9.14 -10.17
C THR A 422 -3.59 -9.09 -10.64
N GLN A 423 -3.93 -9.89 -11.65
CA GLN A 423 -5.30 -9.99 -12.14
C GLN A 423 -6.32 -10.25 -11.02
N LYS A 424 -5.99 -11.15 -10.09
CA LYS A 424 -6.86 -11.50 -8.96
C LYS A 424 -7.06 -10.32 -8.00
N GLU A 425 -5.97 -9.64 -7.62
CA GLU A 425 -6.03 -8.49 -6.72
C GLU A 425 -6.77 -7.29 -7.36
N ALA A 426 -6.63 -7.11 -8.67
CA ALA A 426 -7.37 -6.12 -9.42
C ALA A 426 -8.88 -6.44 -9.41
N GLU A 427 -9.26 -7.71 -9.61
CA GLU A 427 -10.64 -8.16 -9.52
C GLU A 427 -11.23 -8.00 -8.11
N GLU A 428 -10.46 -8.34 -7.07
CA GLU A 428 -10.86 -8.12 -5.68
C GLU A 428 -11.08 -6.63 -5.38
N THR A 429 -10.19 -5.76 -5.85
CA THR A 429 -10.32 -4.30 -5.66
C THR A 429 -11.53 -3.74 -6.42
N VAL A 430 -11.74 -4.19 -7.65
CA VAL A 430 -12.92 -3.82 -8.45
C VAL A 430 -14.20 -4.24 -7.75
N ASN A 431 -14.27 -5.47 -7.24
CA ASN A 431 -15.47 -6.01 -6.60
C ASN A 431 -15.73 -5.40 -5.22
N SER A 432 -14.69 -5.17 -4.42
CA SER A 432 -14.82 -4.65 -3.06
C SER A 432 -15.01 -3.13 -3.00
N ASP A 433 -14.31 -2.37 -3.84
CA ASP A 433 -14.40 -0.91 -3.81
C ASP A 433 -15.28 -0.39 -4.95
N LEU A 434 -14.85 -0.56 -6.21
CA LEU A 434 -15.39 0.19 -7.34
C LEU A 434 -16.85 -0.18 -7.68
N LEU A 435 -17.16 -1.48 -7.69
CA LEU A 435 -18.52 -1.95 -7.98
C LEU A 435 -19.50 -1.62 -6.86
N GLN A 436 -19.08 -1.65 -5.59
CA GLN A 436 -19.97 -1.28 -4.47
C GLN A 436 -20.50 0.16 -4.61
N TRP A 437 -19.66 1.11 -5.05
CA TRP A 437 -20.10 2.48 -5.30
C TRP A 437 -21.10 2.56 -6.45
N THR A 438 -20.85 1.81 -7.53
CA THR A 438 -21.74 1.77 -8.70
C THR A 438 -23.09 1.13 -8.34
N GLU A 439 -23.08 0.05 -7.57
CA GLU A 439 -24.30 -0.61 -7.08
C GLU A 439 -25.10 0.29 -6.13
N LYS A 440 -24.42 1.04 -5.25
CA LYS A 440 -25.09 1.98 -4.34
C LYS A 440 -25.83 3.07 -5.12
N LEU A 441 -25.18 3.63 -6.15
CA LEU A 441 -25.78 4.63 -7.03
C LEU A 441 -26.97 4.03 -7.79
N GLN A 442 -26.82 2.82 -8.34
CA GLN A 442 -27.90 2.11 -9.02
C GLN A 442 -29.13 1.93 -8.11
N ARG A 443 -28.92 1.46 -6.87
CA ARG A 443 -30.02 1.26 -5.91
C ARG A 443 -30.76 2.56 -5.61
N GLN A 444 -30.03 3.66 -5.48
CA GLN A 444 -30.62 4.97 -5.27
C GLN A 444 -31.56 5.35 -6.44
N PHE A 445 -31.09 5.22 -7.68
CA PHE A 445 -31.93 5.50 -8.86
C PHE A 445 -33.14 4.58 -8.96
N GLU A 446 -32.98 3.29 -8.66
CA GLU A 446 -34.08 2.33 -8.65
C GLU A 446 -35.12 2.66 -7.57
N GLU A 447 -34.69 3.12 -6.39
CA GLU A 447 -35.58 3.52 -5.31
C GLU A 447 -36.35 4.80 -5.64
N GLU A 448 -35.68 5.81 -6.21
CA GLU A 448 -36.33 7.04 -6.70
C GLU A 448 -37.40 6.74 -7.78
N LEU A 449 -37.05 5.91 -8.78
CA LEU A 449 -37.99 5.49 -9.82
C LEU A 449 -39.16 4.68 -9.25
N LYS A 450 -38.90 3.79 -8.30
CA LYS A 450 -39.93 2.96 -7.65
C LYS A 450 -40.90 3.82 -6.85
N ASN A 451 -40.40 4.84 -6.14
CA ASN A 451 -41.23 5.77 -5.38
C ASN A 451 -42.15 6.56 -6.32
N MET A 452 -41.61 7.13 -7.40
CA MET A 452 -42.42 7.85 -8.40
C MET A 452 -43.48 6.96 -9.06
N ASP A 453 -43.13 5.72 -9.43
CA ASP A 453 -44.09 4.78 -10.01
C ASP A 453 -45.21 4.43 -9.02
N GLY A 454 -44.87 4.22 -7.74
CA GLY A 454 -45.85 3.99 -6.68
C GLY A 454 -46.81 5.16 -6.48
N GLU A 455 -46.30 6.39 -6.44
CA GLU A 455 -47.10 7.61 -6.33
C GLU A 455 -48.03 7.80 -7.54
N PHE A 456 -47.54 7.54 -8.77
CA PHE A 456 -48.38 7.63 -9.96
C PHE A 456 -49.47 6.55 -10.02
N GLN A 457 -49.18 5.32 -9.59
CA GLN A 457 -50.18 4.27 -9.52
C GLN A 457 -51.29 4.61 -8.51
N GLU A 458 -50.92 5.17 -7.36
CA GLU A 458 -51.89 5.58 -6.35
C GLU A 458 -52.73 6.76 -6.83
N LEU A 459 -52.11 7.76 -7.46
CA LEU A 459 -52.82 8.90 -8.06
C LEU A 459 -53.78 8.44 -9.17
N ALA A 460 -53.39 7.46 -10.00
CA ALA A 460 -54.24 6.91 -11.04
C ALA A 460 -55.49 6.22 -10.46
N LYS A 461 -55.32 5.41 -9.40
CA LYS A 461 -56.46 4.78 -8.69
C LYS A 461 -57.40 5.81 -8.09
N GLN A 462 -56.86 6.83 -7.43
CA GLN A 462 -57.65 7.92 -6.85
C GLN A 462 -58.42 8.68 -7.93
N ASN A 463 -57.77 9.01 -9.05
CA ASN A 463 -58.43 9.67 -10.17
C ASN A 463 -59.54 8.83 -10.79
N GLU A 464 -59.31 7.53 -10.98
CA GLU A 464 -60.32 6.60 -11.50
C GLU A 464 -61.53 6.54 -10.57
N GLN A 465 -61.30 6.43 -9.26
CA GLN A 465 -62.38 6.42 -8.27
C GLN A 465 -63.16 7.73 -8.25
N ASN A 466 -62.47 8.87 -8.18
CA ASN A 466 -63.10 10.19 -8.20
C ASN A 466 -63.94 10.41 -9.47
N CYS A 467 -63.47 9.94 -10.63
CA CYS A 467 -64.23 10.06 -11.88
C CYS A 467 -65.49 9.18 -11.86
N ARG A 468 -65.41 7.95 -11.31
CA ARG A 468 -66.56 7.07 -11.15
C ARG A 468 -67.62 7.66 -10.22
N ASP A 469 -67.18 8.18 -9.07
CA ASP A 469 -68.07 8.75 -8.06
C ASP A 469 -68.78 10.00 -8.61
N LEU A 470 -68.04 10.88 -9.30
CA LEU A 470 -68.62 12.04 -9.96
C LEU A 470 -69.64 11.62 -11.02
N TYR A 471 -69.30 10.66 -11.87
CA TYR A 471 -70.22 10.15 -12.89
C TYR A 471 -71.50 9.55 -12.29
N SER A 472 -71.41 8.75 -11.22
CA SER A 472 -72.57 8.20 -10.50
C SER A 472 -73.48 9.31 -10.01
N TYR A 473 -72.91 10.34 -9.38
CA TYR A 473 -73.66 11.48 -8.87
C TYR A 473 -74.46 12.21 -9.96
N PHE A 474 -73.82 12.50 -11.10
CA PHE A 474 -74.52 13.18 -12.21
C PHE A 474 -75.56 12.27 -12.88
N GLN A 475 -75.28 10.98 -12.99
CA GLN A 475 -76.25 10.02 -13.51
C GLN A 475 -77.51 9.95 -12.62
N GLU A 476 -77.33 9.92 -11.30
CA GLU A 476 -78.44 9.95 -10.33
C GLU A 476 -79.21 11.27 -10.41
N ALA A 477 -78.50 12.41 -10.46
CA ALA A 477 -79.12 13.72 -10.58
C ALA A 477 -79.95 13.89 -11.86
N SER A 478 -79.43 13.46 -13.01
CA SER A 478 -80.16 13.45 -14.28
C SER A 478 -81.39 12.56 -14.23
N SER A 479 -81.28 11.35 -13.63
CA SER A 479 -82.43 10.45 -13.49
C SER A 479 -83.55 11.03 -12.61
N LEU A 480 -83.19 11.75 -11.53
CA LEU A 480 -84.15 12.43 -10.67
C LEU A 480 -84.85 13.57 -11.40
N TRP A 481 -84.11 14.31 -12.22
CA TRP A 481 -84.68 15.37 -13.06
C TRP A 481 -85.65 14.82 -14.11
N ASP A 482 -85.29 13.74 -14.80
CA ASP A 482 -86.17 13.09 -15.79
C ASP A 482 -87.50 12.66 -15.16
N VAL A 483 -87.45 12.07 -13.95
CA VAL A 483 -88.65 11.70 -13.19
C VAL A 483 -89.46 12.93 -12.79
N HIS A 484 -88.80 14.02 -12.40
CA HIS A 484 -89.48 15.26 -12.05
C HIS A 484 -90.16 15.89 -13.27
N GLN A 485 -89.47 15.98 -14.40
CA GLN A 485 -89.99 16.52 -15.66
C GLN A 485 -91.20 15.71 -16.16
N LEU A 486 -91.16 14.38 -16.08
CA LEU A 486 -92.31 13.53 -16.40
C LEU A 486 -93.51 13.86 -15.51
N LYS A 487 -93.34 13.89 -14.18
CA LYS A 487 -94.42 14.22 -13.23
C LYS A 487 -94.98 15.62 -13.45
N LEU A 488 -94.11 16.58 -13.77
CA LEU A 488 -94.52 17.96 -14.03
C LEU A 488 -95.36 18.05 -15.32
N SER A 489 -94.97 17.31 -16.36
CA SER A 489 -95.75 17.19 -17.59
C SER A 489 -97.10 16.48 -17.37
N GLU A 490 -97.15 15.43 -16.54
CA GLU A 490 -98.40 14.77 -16.16
C GLU A 490 -99.34 15.73 -15.41
N GLN A 491 -98.81 16.48 -14.43
CA GLN A 491 -99.59 17.48 -13.69
C GLN A 491 -100.06 18.64 -14.58
N GLU A 492 -99.23 19.10 -15.50
CA GLU A 492 -99.60 20.12 -16.49
C GLU A 492 -100.72 19.60 -17.42
N GLY A 493 -100.62 18.35 -17.89
CA GLY A 493 -101.67 17.70 -18.68
C GLY A 493 -102.99 17.52 -17.91
N GLU A 494 -102.93 17.13 -16.64
CA GLU A 494 -104.11 17.07 -15.77
C GLU A 494 -104.75 18.43 -15.54
N LEU A 495 -103.93 19.46 -15.29
CA LEU A 495 -104.41 20.84 -15.11
C LEU A 495 -105.06 21.35 -16.40
N GLN A 496 -104.42 21.12 -17.54
CA GLN A 496 -104.94 21.48 -18.86
C GLN A 496 -106.30 20.83 -19.11
N LYS A 497 -106.43 19.52 -18.81
CA LYS A 497 -107.70 18.81 -18.89
C LYS A 497 -108.78 19.41 -18.00
N LYS A 498 -108.47 19.71 -16.72
CA LYS A 498 -109.41 20.37 -15.80
C LYS A 498 -109.84 21.75 -16.30
N LEU A 499 -108.90 22.50 -16.88
CA LEU A 499 -109.15 23.83 -17.43
C LEU A 499 -110.04 23.76 -18.67
N ASP A 500 -109.81 22.79 -19.57
CA ASP A 500 -110.65 22.55 -20.73
C ASP A 500 -112.05 22.04 -20.35
N GLU A 501 -112.16 21.18 -19.35
CA GLU A 501 -113.45 20.78 -18.78
C GLU A 501 -114.22 21.97 -18.19
N CYS A 502 -113.53 22.89 -17.50
CA CYS A 502 -114.12 24.11 -16.97
C CYS A 502 -114.62 25.01 -18.10
N ARG A 503 -113.78 25.27 -19.11
CA ARG A 503 -114.15 26.02 -20.32
C ARG A 503 -115.34 25.40 -21.04
N GLN A 504 -115.37 24.09 -21.20
CA GLN A 504 -116.50 23.38 -21.82
C GLN A 504 -117.79 23.52 -21.01
N LYS A 505 -117.74 23.41 -19.68
CA LYS A 505 -118.91 23.62 -18.80
C LYS A 505 -119.44 25.05 -18.94
N GLN A 506 -118.55 26.04 -18.92
CA GLN A 506 -118.93 27.45 -19.08
C GLN A 506 -119.53 27.72 -20.46
N ASN A 507 -118.93 27.20 -21.54
CA ASN A 507 -119.48 27.31 -22.89
C ASN A 507 -120.87 26.67 -23.01
N LYS A 508 -121.09 25.49 -22.41
CA LYS A 508 -122.43 24.84 -22.39
C LYS A 508 -123.46 25.68 -21.64
N LEU A 509 -123.08 26.30 -20.52
CA LEU A 509 -123.95 27.20 -19.78
C LEU A 509 -124.29 28.44 -20.59
N ILE A 510 -123.30 29.08 -21.23
CA ILE A 510 -123.51 30.22 -22.12
C ILE A 510 -124.47 29.84 -23.25
N GLN A 511 -124.22 28.73 -23.95
CA GLN A 511 -125.09 28.25 -25.03
C GLN A 511 -126.54 27.99 -24.56
N MET A 512 -126.73 27.42 -23.37
CA MET A 512 -128.06 27.20 -22.80
C MET A 512 -128.77 28.54 -22.54
N MET A 513 -128.06 29.53 -22.02
CA MET A 513 -128.62 30.87 -21.76
C MET A 513 -128.97 31.60 -23.06
N GLU A 514 -128.10 31.54 -24.06
CA GLU A 514 -128.34 32.07 -25.40
C GLU A 514 -129.59 31.43 -26.03
N ASN A 515 -129.67 30.09 -26.04
CA ASN A 515 -130.83 29.37 -26.58
C ASN A 515 -132.14 29.74 -25.83
N ASN A 516 -132.09 29.89 -24.50
CA ASN A 516 -133.25 30.32 -23.71
C ASN A 516 -133.68 31.75 -24.06
N LEU A 517 -132.72 32.66 -24.23
CA LEU A 517 -132.98 34.04 -24.67
C LEU A 517 -133.61 34.04 -26.07
N ASP A 518 -133.07 33.27 -27.01
CA ASP A 518 -133.61 33.13 -28.37
C ASP A 518 -135.06 32.62 -28.38
N ILE A 519 -135.37 31.63 -27.54
CA ILE A 519 -136.74 31.13 -27.38
C ILE A 519 -137.68 32.24 -26.85
N ILE A 520 -137.22 33.06 -25.90
CA ILE A 520 -138.01 34.18 -25.37
C ILE A 520 -138.21 35.25 -26.44
N LEU A 521 -137.16 35.59 -27.20
CA LEU A 521 -137.20 36.56 -28.30
C LEU A 521 -138.13 36.10 -29.42
N ASP A 522 -138.12 34.82 -29.79
CA ASP A 522 -139.00 34.29 -30.83
C ASP A 522 -140.49 34.28 -30.37
N LYS A 523 -140.74 33.99 -29.10
CA LYS A 523 -142.07 34.15 -28.47
C LYS A 523 -142.54 35.60 -28.41
N MET A 524 -141.64 36.57 -28.27
CA MET A 524 -141.96 38.00 -28.41
C MET A 524 -142.34 38.33 -29.86
N ARG A 525 -141.57 37.85 -30.83
CA ARG A 525 -141.80 38.10 -32.27
C ARG A 525 -143.15 37.55 -32.76
N THR A 526 -143.60 36.42 -32.20
CA THR A 526 -144.84 35.72 -32.58
C THR A 526 -146.06 36.04 -31.70
N ALA A 527 -145.95 37.01 -30.78
CA ALA A 527 -147.01 37.32 -29.83
C ALA A 527 -148.26 37.93 -30.49
N SER A 528 -149.42 37.27 -30.32
CA SER A 528 -150.71 37.70 -30.89
C SER A 528 -151.52 38.69 -30.03
N SER A 529 -150.98 39.14 -28.89
CA SER A 529 -151.61 40.16 -28.05
C SER A 529 -150.60 40.95 -27.20
N GLU A 530 -150.90 42.22 -26.95
CA GLU A 530 -150.06 43.15 -26.18
C GLU A 530 -149.77 42.64 -24.76
N LYS A 531 -150.77 42.00 -24.12
CA LYS A 531 -150.61 41.40 -22.78
C LYS A 531 -149.61 40.23 -22.77
N LYS A 532 -149.53 39.44 -23.84
CA LYS A 532 -148.52 38.37 -23.99
C LYS A 532 -147.13 38.94 -24.31
N LEU A 533 -147.07 39.97 -25.15
CA LEU A 533 -145.82 40.66 -25.47
C LEU A 533 -145.16 41.27 -24.22
N LYS A 534 -145.95 41.96 -23.38
CA LYS A 534 -145.45 42.56 -22.13
C LYS A 534 -144.89 41.51 -21.15
N LYS A 535 -145.53 40.34 -21.06
CA LYS A 535 -145.05 39.21 -20.25
C LYS A 535 -143.74 38.63 -20.78
N TYR A 536 -143.59 38.47 -22.10
CA TYR A 536 -142.35 37.96 -22.67
C TYR A 536 -141.20 38.99 -22.61
N LEU A 537 -141.51 40.29 -22.70
CA LEU A 537 -140.54 41.38 -22.47
C LEU A 537 -140.00 41.35 -21.03
N GLU A 538 -140.88 41.19 -20.05
CA GLU A 538 -140.50 41.09 -18.63
C GLU A 538 -139.64 39.84 -18.37
N ASN A 539 -139.98 38.71 -19.01
CA ASN A 539 -139.16 37.50 -18.96
C ASN A 539 -137.77 37.72 -19.62
N ALA A 540 -137.69 38.41 -20.76
CA ALA A 540 -136.42 38.70 -21.42
C ALA A 540 -135.51 39.59 -20.56
N LEU A 541 -136.08 40.63 -19.94
CA LEU A 541 -135.36 41.49 -19.01
C LEU A 541 -134.85 40.70 -17.80
N SER A 542 -135.65 39.81 -17.21
CA SER A 542 -135.20 38.96 -16.10
C SER A 542 -134.06 38.00 -16.50
N SER A 543 -134.12 37.42 -17.71
CA SER A 543 -133.03 36.56 -18.21
C SER A 543 -131.75 37.34 -18.51
N LEU A 544 -131.86 38.58 -19.00
CA LEU A 544 -130.70 39.46 -19.20
C LEU A 544 -130.10 39.92 -17.87
N ASP A 545 -130.92 40.20 -16.86
CA ASP A 545 -130.45 40.51 -15.52
C ASP A 545 -129.74 39.32 -14.86
N ASP A 546 -130.20 38.09 -15.10
CA ASP A 546 -129.50 36.87 -14.66
C ASP A 546 -128.13 36.67 -15.34
N ILE A 547 -128.02 36.96 -16.65
CA ILE A 547 -126.73 36.95 -17.38
C ILE A 547 -125.80 38.04 -16.83
N ARG A 548 -126.35 39.24 -16.58
CA ARG A 548 -125.60 40.37 -16.01
C ARG A 548 -125.12 40.04 -14.59
N ALA A 549 -125.95 39.47 -13.73
CA ALA A 549 -125.55 39.12 -12.37
C ALA A 549 -124.42 38.07 -12.32
N ARG A 550 -124.34 37.18 -13.31
CA ARG A 550 -123.29 36.14 -13.40
C ARG A 550 -121.98 36.65 -13.99
N THR A 551 -122.05 37.46 -15.04
CA THR A 551 -120.85 38.09 -15.65
C THR A 551 -120.11 39.02 -14.68
N TRP A 552 -120.81 39.59 -13.69
CA TRP A 552 -120.21 40.39 -12.63
C TRP A 552 -119.66 39.58 -11.44
N LYS A 553 -119.96 38.28 -11.36
CA LYS A 553 -119.43 37.37 -10.33
C LYS A 553 -118.12 36.68 -10.74
N GLU A 554 -117.76 36.75 -12.02
CA GLU A 554 -116.57 36.12 -12.62
C GLU A 554 -115.47 37.13 -13.00
N ARG A 555 -115.62 38.41 -12.64
CA ARG A 555 -114.52 39.39 -12.52
C ARG A 555 -114.18 39.57 -11.06
#